data_AF-A0A1Y3PA96-F1
#
_entry.id   AF-A0A1Y3PA96-F1
#
_cell.length_a   1.000
_cell.length_b   1.000
_cell.length_c   1.000
_cell.angle_alpha   90.00
_cell.angle_beta   90.00
_cell.angle_gamma   90.00
#
_symmetry.space_group_name_H-M   'P 1'
#
loop_
_entity.id
_entity.type
_entity.pdbx_description
1 polymer ?
#
loop_
_entity_poly.entity_id
_entity_poly.type
_entity_poly.pdbx_seq_one_letter_code
_entity_poly.pdbx_strand_id
1 'polypeptide(L)'
;MTVLKIFDKKELAERKAKAELEFQGRINGVNAAAADELRYYRSGVASSKGAIEAVMCNSVYAILPNFVEKIAQGYTLHETLGLAPISPIAFEFYMVRPEADIKKDLAVLFKEIEATYVSELDAYNASILQREVDAQVQREIRQEQKQLAEAEQARRDRITEEVRQAFGAK
;
A
#
# COMPACT_ATOMS: atom_id res chain seq x y z
N MET A 1 5.73 -15.19 20.69
CA MET A 1 5.06 -15.95 19.61
C MET A 1 4.79 -14.97 18.49
N THR A 2 5.30 -15.22 17.29
CA THR A 2 4.95 -14.43 16.12
C THR A 2 3.68 -15.04 15.54
N VAL A 3 2.60 -14.27 15.47
CA VAL A 3 1.28 -14.77 15.04
C VAL A 3 1.05 -14.33 13.59
N LEU A 4 0.57 -15.24 12.75
CA LEU A 4 0.17 -14.91 11.39
C LEU A 4 -0.96 -13.88 11.42
N LYS A 5 -0.90 -12.90 10.53
CA LYS A 5 -2.00 -11.95 10.38
C LYS A 5 -3.16 -12.64 9.67
N ILE A 6 -4.36 -12.34 10.15
CA ILE A 6 -5.62 -12.80 9.57
C ILE A 6 -6.31 -11.57 8.99
N PHE A 7 -7.08 -11.77 7.94
CA PHE A 7 -7.89 -10.72 7.33
C PHE A 7 -8.84 -10.09 8.35
N ASP A 8 -8.69 -8.78 8.58
CA ASP A 8 -9.57 -8.01 9.46
C ASP A 8 -10.48 -7.10 8.64
N LYS A 9 -11.79 -7.38 8.72
CA LYS A 9 -12.82 -6.58 8.06
C LYS A 9 -12.90 -5.15 8.60
N LYS A 10 -12.59 -4.94 9.88
CA LYS A 10 -12.61 -3.60 10.50
C LYS A 10 -11.46 -2.76 9.99
N GLU A 11 -10.25 -3.32 9.96
CA GLU A 11 -9.07 -2.64 9.43
C GLU A 11 -9.28 -2.25 7.95
N LEU A 12 -9.82 -3.16 7.13
CA LEU A 12 -10.13 -2.85 5.74
C LEU A 12 -11.17 -1.72 5.61
N ALA A 13 -12.21 -1.72 6.46
CA ALA A 13 -13.22 -0.66 6.48
C ALA A 13 -12.61 0.69 6.87
N GLU A 14 -11.73 0.74 7.86
CA GLU A 14 -11.03 1.95 8.27
C GLU A 14 -10.12 2.49 7.16
N ARG A 15 -9.40 1.61 6.46
CA ARG A 15 -8.58 1.99 5.30
C ARG A 15 -9.43 2.57 4.17
N LYS A 16 -10.57 1.95 3.85
CA LYS A 16 -11.52 2.46 2.84
C LYS A 16 -12.11 3.82 3.25
N ALA A 17 -12.52 3.97 4.50
CA ALA A 17 -13.06 5.24 5.02
C ALA A 17 -12.03 6.37 4.98
N LYS A 18 -10.77 6.09 5.35
CA LYS A 18 -9.69 7.07 5.25
C LYS A 18 -9.44 7.48 3.80
N ALA A 19 -9.40 6.52 2.88
CA ALA A 19 -9.18 6.80 1.47
C ALA A 19 -10.34 7.57 0.83
N GLU A 20 -11.58 7.30 1.24
CA GLU A 20 -12.75 8.08 0.82
C GLU A 20 -12.65 9.54 1.28
N LEU A 21 -12.28 9.77 2.54
CA LEU A 21 -12.09 11.12 3.07
C LEU A 21 -10.98 11.88 2.31
N GLU A 22 -9.87 11.20 2.01
CA GLU A 22 -8.81 11.78 1.18
C GLU A 22 -9.29 12.07 -0.24
N PHE A 23 -10.05 11.16 -0.85
CA PHE A 23 -10.59 11.31 -2.20
C PHE A 23 -11.52 12.53 -2.30
N GLN A 24 -12.36 12.74 -1.29
CA GLN A 24 -13.27 13.89 -1.21
C GLN A 24 -12.52 15.23 -1.17
N GLY A 25 -11.34 15.29 -0.56
CA GLY A 25 -10.52 16.50 -0.47
C GLY A 25 -9.57 16.76 -1.65
N ARG A 26 -9.53 15.88 -2.66
CA ARG A 26 -8.59 15.99 -3.79
C ARG A 26 -9.17 16.81 -4.95
N ILE A 27 -8.36 17.73 -5.48
CA ILE A 27 -8.63 18.48 -6.72
C ILE A 27 -7.93 17.77 -7.87
N ASN A 28 -8.70 17.27 -8.85
CA ASN A 28 -8.16 16.50 -9.98
C ASN A 28 -7.25 15.33 -9.57
N GLY A 29 -7.43 14.79 -8.36
CA GLY A 29 -6.62 13.70 -7.81
C GLY A 29 -5.37 14.13 -7.03
N VAL A 30 -5.09 15.43 -6.96
CA VAL A 30 -4.02 16.04 -6.17
C VAL A 30 -4.57 16.50 -4.84
N ASN A 31 -3.81 16.31 -3.76
CA ASN A 31 -4.23 16.78 -2.45
C ASN A 31 -4.20 18.32 -2.40
N ALA A 32 -5.36 18.95 -2.19
CA ALA A 32 -5.48 20.41 -2.11
C ALA A 32 -4.62 21.04 -1.01
N ALA A 33 -4.27 20.26 0.04
CA ALA A 33 -3.43 20.71 1.15
C ALA A 33 -1.92 20.49 0.93
N ALA A 34 -1.50 19.73 -0.09
CA ALA A 34 -0.09 19.46 -0.35
C ALA A 34 0.46 20.44 -1.39
N ALA A 35 1.07 21.52 -0.93
CA ALA A 35 1.70 22.55 -1.77
C ALA A 35 2.76 22.01 -2.77
N ASP A 36 3.29 20.81 -2.53
CA ASP A 36 4.37 20.20 -3.32
C ASP A 36 3.87 19.43 -4.56
N GLU A 37 2.62 18.97 -4.60
CA GLU A 37 2.07 18.23 -5.75
C GLU A 37 1.63 19.15 -6.91
N LEU A 38 1.44 20.44 -6.65
CA LEU A 38 1.08 21.47 -7.64
C LEU A 38 2.15 21.69 -8.72
N ARG A 39 3.39 21.21 -8.54
CA ARG A 39 4.46 21.35 -9.57
C ARG A 39 4.33 20.35 -10.72
N TYR A 40 3.51 19.31 -10.60
CA TYR A 40 3.47 18.18 -11.54
C TYR A 40 2.24 18.13 -12.45
N TYR A 41 1.72 19.29 -12.87
CA TYR A 41 0.66 19.41 -13.91
C TYR A 41 1.04 18.88 -15.32
N ARG A 42 2.02 17.96 -15.46
CA ARG A 42 2.56 17.58 -16.77
C ARG A 42 2.83 16.10 -17.06
N SER A 43 2.52 15.16 -16.18
CA SER A 43 2.64 13.74 -16.53
C SER A 43 1.26 13.09 -16.55
N GLY A 44 0.86 12.60 -17.72
CA GLY A 44 -0.37 11.82 -17.95
C GLY A 44 -0.38 10.45 -17.26
N VAL A 45 -0.04 10.42 -15.98
CA VAL A 45 -0.28 9.27 -15.10
C VAL A 45 -1.70 9.45 -14.59
N ALA A 46 -2.52 8.42 -14.78
CA ALA A 46 -3.91 8.37 -14.36
C ALA A 46 -4.01 8.71 -12.85
N SER A 47 -4.20 10.00 -12.57
CA SER A 47 -4.46 10.53 -11.25
C SER A 47 -5.83 9.98 -10.89
N SER A 48 -5.94 9.24 -9.80
CA SER A 48 -7.24 8.88 -9.21
C SER A 48 -8.08 10.15 -9.15
N LYS A 49 -9.10 10.31 -10.00
CA LYS A 49 -9.82 11.58 -10.14
C LYS A 49 -10.42 11.93 -8.79
N GLY A 50 -9.99 13.02 -8.15
CA GLY A 50 -10.59 13.46 -6.89
C GLY A 50 -12.08 13.81 -7.04
N ALA A 51 -12.74 14.09 -5.92
CA ALA A 51 -14.13 14.53 -5.94
C ALA A 51 -14.30 15.95 -6.51
N ILE A 52 -13.23 16.75 -6.53
CA ILE A 52 -13.24 18.16 -6.95
C ILE A 52 -12.55 18.26 -8.32
N GLU A 53 -13.18 18.98 -9.25
CA GLU A 53 -12.64 19.32 -10.57
C GLU A 53 -12.33 20.81 -10.64
N ALA A 54 -11.10 21.15 -11.07
CA ALA A 54 -10.75 22.52 -11.42
C ALA A 54 -11.11 22.80 -12.89
N VAL A 55 -11.99 23.77 -13.12
CA VAL A 55 -12.49 24.15 -14.44
C VAL A 55 -11.74 25.37 -14.94
N MET A 56 -10.82 25.16 -15.88
CA MET A 56 -10.00 26.22 -16.46
C MET A 56 -10.75 27.00 -17.55
N CYS A 57 -10.67 28.32 -17.49
CA CYS A 57 -11.30 29.27 -18.40
C CYS A 57 -10.25 30.23 -18.97
N ASN A 58 -10.15 30.34 -20.30
CA ASN A 58 -9.18 31.23 -20.98
C ASN A 58 -9.66 32.68 -21.14
N SER A 59 -10.72 33.06 -20.42
CA SER A 59 -11.26 34.41 -20.37
C SER A 59 -12.27 34.51 -19.23
N VAL A 60 -12.45 35.71 -18.66
CA VAL A 60 -13.53 35.97 -17.70
C VAL A 60 -14.92 35.70 -18.31
N TYR A 61 -15.07 35.92 -19.63
CA TYR A 61 -16.33 35.68 -20.34
C TYR A 61 -16.66 34.19 -20.50
N ALA A 62 -15.67 33.30 -20.35
CA ALA A 62 -15.87 31.85 -20.46
C ALA A 62 -16.34 31.22 -19.13
N ILE A 63 -16.27 31.94 -18.01
CA ILE A 63 -16.62 31.41 -16.68
C ILE A 63 -18.09 31.02 -16.61
N LEU A 64 -19.00 31.94 -16.93
CA LEU A 64 -20.45 31.68 -16.85
C LEU A 64 -20.91 30.55 -17.79
N PRO A 65 -20.51 30.51 -19.09
CA PRO A 65 -20.82 29.39 -19.96
C PRO A 65 -20.35 28.04 -19.41
N ASN A 66 -19.09 27.93 -18.97
CA ASN A 66 -18.55 26.69 -18.43
C ASN A 66 -19.25 26.28 -17.12
N PHE A 67 -19.58 27.24 -16.26
CA PHE A 67 -20.33 26.98 -15.04
C PHE A 67 -21.72 26.40 -15.33
N VAL A 68 -22.47 27.01 -16.25
CA VAL A 68 -23.81 26.52 -16.64
C VAL A 68 -23.72 25.13 -17.25
N GLU A 69 -22.74 24.87 -18.11
CA GLU A 69 -22.51 23.55 -18.71
C GLU A 69 -22.25 22.49 -17.64
N LYS A 70 -21.39 22.78 -16.66
CA LYS A 70 -21.09 21.85 -15.57
C LYS A 70 -22.27 21.61 -14.64
N ILE A 71 -23.05 22.63 -14.31
CA ILE A 71 -24.31 22.47 -13.57
C ILE A 71 -25.26 21.53 -14.33
N ALA A 72 -25.37 21.67 -15.65
CA ALA A 72 -26.19 20.78 -16.48
C ALA A 72 -25.68 19.32 -16.49
N GLN A 73 -24.38 19.11 -16.26
CA GLN A 73 -23.76 17.79 -16.07
C GLN A 73 -23.96 17.23 -14.64
N GLY A 74 -24.61 17.96 -13.74
CA GLY A 74 -24.88 17.54 -12.36
C GLY A 74 -23.76 17.86 -11.37
N TYR A 75 -22.82 18.73 -11.74
CA TYR A 75 -21.82 19.23 -10.81
C TYR A 75 -22.43 20.24 -9.84
N THR A 76 -21.79 20.42 -8.68
CA THR A 76 -22.14 21.48 -7.73
C THR A 76 -20.94 22.39 -7.46
N LEU A 77 -21.19 23.62 -7.04
CA LEU A 77 -20.11 24.55 -6.68
C LEU A 77 -19.44 24.07 -5.39
N HIS A 78 -18.10 24.13 -5.34
CA HIS A 78 -17.39 23.88 -4.08
C HIS A 78 -17.66 24.99 -3.07
N GLU A 79 -17.95 24.64 -1.81
CA GLU A 79 -18.46 25.61 -0.81
C GLU A 79 -17.45 26.71 -0.44
N THR A 80 -16.17 26.39 -0.40
CA THR A 80 -15.12 27.30 0.11
C THR A 80 -14.05 27.68 -0.92
N LEU A 81 -14.00 27.00 -2.07
CA LEU A 81 -12.98 27.23 -3.09
C LEU A 81 -13.57 28.15 -4.15
N GLY A 82 -13.09 29.39 -4.18
CA GLY A 82 -13.58 30.42 -5.08
C GLY A 82 -12.94 30.41 -6.47
N LEU A 83 -13.23 31.47 -7.23
CA LEU A 83 -12.55 31.76 -8.49
C LEU A 83 -11.10 32.19 -8.23
N ALA A 84 -10.15 31.54 -8.87
CA ALA A 84 -8.72 31.86 -8.78
C ALA A 84 -8.18 32.32 -10.14
N PRO A 85 -7.40 33.40 -10.21
CA PRO A 85 -6.67 33.76 -11.43
C PRO A 85 -5.44 32.85 -11.59
N ILE A 86 -5.32 32.19 -12.75
CA ILE A 86 -4.11 31.42 -13.12
C ILE A 86 -3.12 32.34 -13.87
N SER A 87 -3.64 33.24 -14.69
CA SER A 87 -2.87 34.22 -15.46
C SER A 87 -3.72 35.47 -15.72
N PRO A 88 -3.16 36.55 -16.30
CA PRO A 88 -3.93 37.76 -16.60
C PRO A 88 -5.19 37.54 -17.46
N ILE A 89 -5.23 36.44 -18.22
CA ILE A 89 -6.36 36.09 -19.10
C ILE A 89 -6.97 34.72 -18.78
N ALA A 90 -6.52 34.03 -17.72
CA ALA A 90 -7.00 32.69 -17.40
C ALA A 90 -7.41 32.58 -15.94
N PHE A 91 -8.53 31.90 -15.72
CA PHE A 91 -9.15 31.72 -14.42
C PHE A 91 -9.51 30.25 -14.23
N GLU A 92 -9.56 29.79 -12.99
CA GLU A 92 -10.17 28.51 -12.64
C GLU A 92 -11.17 28.69 -11.53
N PHE A 93 -12.19 27.84 -11.53
CA PHE A 93 -13.10 27.67 -10.42
C PHE A 93 -13.27 26.18 -10.14
N TYR A 94 -13.70 25.85 -8.93
CA TYR A 94 -13.72 24.47 -8.46
C TYR A 94 -15.15 23.98 -8.30
N MET A 95 -15.42 22.81 -8.84
CA MET A 95 -16.72 22.17 -8.75
C MET A 95 -16.60 20.75 -8.20
N VAL A 96 -17.59 20.34 -7.42
CA VAL A 96 -17.73 18.97 -6.96
C VAL A 96 -18.40 18.16 -8.07
N ARG A 97 -17.80 17.01 -8.38
CA ARG A 97 -18.30 16.08 -9.39
C ARG A 97 -19.64 15.46 -8.98
N PRO A 98 -20.44 14.98 -9.94
CA PRO A 98 -21.67 14.26 -9.64
C PRO A 98 -21.42 13.05 -8.73
N GLU A 99 -22.33 12.79 -7.79
CA GLU A 99 -22.19 11.70 -6.82
C GLU A 99 -22.06 10.32 -7.49
N ALA A 100 -22.72 10.13 -8.65
CA ALA A 100 -22.63 8.90 -9.44
C ALA A 100 -21.20 8.64 -9.95
N ASP A 101 -20.52 9.69 -10.40
CA ASP A 101 -19.14 9.61 -10.87
C ASP A 101 -18.15 9.37 -9.73
N ILE A 102 -18.37 10.03 -8.60
CA ILE A 102 -17.60 9.83 -7.37
C ILE A 102 -17.71 8.37 -6.90
N LYS A 103 -18.94 7.82 -6.83
CA LYS A 103 -19.17 6.43 -6.42
C LYS A 103 -18.50 5.42 -7.35
N LYS A 104 -18.50 5.69 -8.66
CA LYS A 104 -17.82 4.83 -9.65
C LYS A 104 -16.32 4.77 -9.40
N ASP A 105 -15.68 5.91 -9.18
CA ASP A 105 -14.23 5.99 -8.96
C ASP A 105 -13.85 5.44 -7.57
N LEU A 106 -14.64 5.71 -6.53
CA LEU A 106 -14.45 5.12 -5.20
C LEU A 106 -14.55 3.59 -5.22
N ALA A 107 -15.44 3.02 -6.03
CA ALA A 107 -15.54 1.57 -6.18
C ALA A 107 -14.27 0.94 -6.78
N VAL A 108 -13.58 1.65 -7.68
CA VAL A 108 -12.28 1.22 -8.22
C VAL A 108 -11.21 1.33 -7.14
N LEU A 109 -11.13 2.48 -6.46
CA LEU A 109 -10.18 2.71 -5.37
C LEU A 109 -10.33 1.67 -4.24
N PHE A 110 -11.56 1.33 -3.85
CA PHE A 110 -11.82 0.33 -2.82
C PHE A 110 -11.39 -1.07 -3.21
N LYS A 111 -11.46 -1.43 -4.50
CA LYS A 111 -10.92 -2.70 -5.01
C LYS A 111 -9.40 -2.73 -4.95
N GLU A 112 -8.75 -1.61 -5.31
CA GLU A 112 -7.29 -1.48 -5.23
C GLU A 112 -6.82 -1.60 -3.77
N ILE A 113 -7.46 -0.89 -2.84
CA ILE A 113 -7.13 -0.96 -1.40
C ILE A 113 -7.28 -2.38 -0.87
N GLU A 114 -8.33 -3.09 -1.26
CA GLU A 114 -8.55 -4.47 -0.84
C GLU A 114 -7.49 -5.42 -1.40
N ALA A 115 -7.13 -5.27 -2.68
CA ALA A 115 -6.06 -6.05 -3.29
C ALA A 115 -4.70 -5.78 -2.61
N THR A 116 -4.38 -4.52 -2.34
CA THR A 116 -3.16 -4.14 -1.60
C THR A 116 -3.16 -4.72 -0.20
N TYR A 117 -4.28 -4.63 0.52
CA TYR A 117 -4.39 -5.19 1.88
C TYR A 117 -4.15 -6.70 1.90
N VAL A 118 -4.76 -7.44 0.98
CA VAL A 118 -4.53 -8.89 0.86
C VAL A 118 -3.07 -9.19 0.54
N SER A 119 -2.46 -8.46 -0.41
CA SER A 119 -1.04 -8.65 -0.73
C SER A 119 -0.10 -8.37 0.44
N GLU A 120 -0.43 -7.38 1.29
CA GLU A 120 0.34 -7.05 2.48
C GLU A 120 0.27 -8.16 3.53
N LEU A 121 -0.92 -8.75 3.72
CA LEU A 121 -1.14 -9.89 4.60
C LEU A 121 -0.34 -11.10 4.13
N ASP A 122 -0.41 -11.41 2.84
CA ASP A 122 0.30 -12.56 2.26
C ASP A 122 1.82 -12.38 2.35
N ALA A 123 2.33 -11.20 2.00
CA ALA A 123 3.75 -10.88 2.12
C ALA A 123 4.23 -10.96 3.58
N TYR A 124 3.44 -10.42 4.52
CA TYR A 124 3.75 -10.52 5.94
C TYR A 124 3.81 -11.98 6.40
N ASN A 125 2.77 -12.75 6.10
CA ASN A 125 2.67 -14.15 6.52
C ASN A 125 3.76 -15.03 5.90
N ALA A 126 4.06 -14.85 4.62
CA ALA A 126 5.18 -15.52 3.95
C ALA A 126 6.52 -15.22 4.65
N SER A 127 6.75 -13.97 5.06
CA SER A 127 7.98 -13.60 5.77
C SER A 127 8.10 -14.26 7.15
N ILE A 128 6.99 -14.45 7.87
CA ILE A 128 6.97 -15.14 9.16
C ILE A 128 7.22 -16.63 8.98
N LEU A 129 6.55 -17.26 8.01
CA LEU A 129 6.74 -18.68 7.71
C LEU A 129 8.18 -18.97 7.30
N GLN A 130 8.77 -18.15 6.43
CA GLN A 130 10.15 -18.33 6.01
C GLN A 130 11.12 -18.29 7.20
N ARG A 131 10.95 -17.32 8.12
CA ARG A 131 11.79 -17.22 9.31
C ARG A 131 11.67 -18.44 10.23
N GLU A 132 10.47 -18.99 10.39
CA GLU A 132 10.27 -20.17 11.22
C GLU A 132 10.86 -21.42 10.58
N VAL A 133 10.68 -21.60 9.26
CA VAL A 133 11.31 -22.66 8.48
C VAL A 133 12.83 -22.59 8.61
N ASP A 134 13.42 -21.42 8.38
CA ASP A 134 14.87 -21.22 8.50
C ASP A 134 15.35 -21.54 9.92
N ALA A 135 14.62 -21.10 10.95
CA ALA A 135 14.95 -21.40 12.33
C ALA A 135 14.89 -22.90 12.63
N GLN A 136 13.94 -23.61 12.05
CA GLN A 136 13.75 -25.05 12.25
C GLN A 136 14.82 -25.87 11.53
N VAL A 137 15.11 -25.53 10.26
CA VAL A 137 16.23 -26.12 9.50
C VAL A 137 17.55 -25.93 10.25
N GLN A 138 17.81 -24.73 10.79
CA GLN A 138 19.03 -24.47 11.56
C GLN A 138 19.08 -25.25 12.89
N ARG A 139 17.94 -25.61 13.47
CA ARG A 139 17.91 -26.48 14.66
C ARG A 139 18.20 -27.93 14.27
N GLU A 140 17.62 -28.41 13.18
CA GLU A 140 17.86 -29.77 12.67
C GLU A 140 19.32 -29.98 12.28
N ILE A 141 19.91 -29.06 11.50
CA ILE A 141 21.35 -29.10 11.16
C ILE A 141 22.23 -29.20 12.41
N ARG A 142 21.93 -28.39 13.44
CA ARG A 142 22.69 -28.44 14.71
C ARG A 142 22.52 -29.75 15.45
N GLN A 143 21.33 -30.36 15.41
CA GLN A 143 21.09 -31.67 16.01
C GLN A 143 21.83 -32.77 15.26
N GLU A 144 21.79 -32.78 13.93
CA GLU A 144 22.51 -33.75 13.10
C GLU A 144 24.02 -33.65 13.30
N GLN A 145 24.58 -32.44 13.30
CA GLN A 145 26.00 -32.22 13.57
C GLN A 145 26.42 -32.74 14.94
N LYS A 146 25.57 -32.54 15.96
CA LYS A 146 25.83 -33.05 17.31
C LYS A 146 25.81 -34.58 17.33
N GLN A 147 24.82 -35.21 16.69
CA GLN A 147 24.72 -36.67 16.60
C GLN A 147 25.91 -37.28 15.86
N LEU A 148 26.35 -36.68 14.75
CA LEU A 148 27.52 -37.13 13.99
C LEU A 148 28.80 -37.01 14.83
N ALA A 149 28.98 -35.90 15.56
CA ALA A 149 30.13 -35.71 16.43
C ALA A 149 30.15 -36.72 17.60
N GLU A 150 28.99 -36.96 18.23
CA GLU A 150 28.84 -37.97 19.29
C GLU A 150 29.11 -39.39 18.76
N ALA A 151 28.60 -39.73 17.58
CA ALA A 151 28.82 -41.02 16.94
C ALA A 151 30.29 -41.24 16.55
N GLU A 152 30.96 -40.21 16.02
CA GLU A 152 32.38 -40.28 15.68
C GLU A 152 33.25 -40.40 16.94
N GLN A 153 32.92 -39.66 18.00
CA GLN A 153 33.61 -39.78 19.29
C GLN A 153 33.45 -41.18 19.87
N ALA A 154 32.22 -41.72 19.91
CA ALA A 154 31.96 -43.08 20.39
C ALA A 154 32.69 -44.15 19.56
N ARG A 155 32.82 -43.94 18.24
CA ARG A 155 33.61 -44.82 17.37
C ARG A 155 35.11 -44.74 17.70
N ARG A 156 35.65 -43.53 17.89
CA ARG A 156 37.06 -43.32 18.28
C ARG A 156 37.37 -43.94 19.63
N ASP A 157 36.48 -43.76 20.61
CA ASP A 157 36.63 -44.32 21.95
C ASP A 157 36.64 -45.86 21.90
N ARG A 158 35.72 -46.46 21.13
CA ARG A 158 35.69 -47.92 20.92
C ARG A 158 36.98 -48.45 20.27
N ILE A 159 37.43 -47.83 19.19
CA ILE A 159 38.67 -48.23 18.49
C ILE A 159 39.87 -48.06 19.42
N THR A 160 39.90 -46.99 20.22
CA THR A 160 41.00 -46.75 21.17
C THR A 160 41.05 -47.83 22.24
N GLU A 161 39.90 -48.28 22.73
CA GLU A 161 39.81 -49.37 23.70
C GLU A 161 40.23 -50.71 23.10
N GLU A 162 39.80 -51.02 21.88
CA GLU A 162 40.25 -52.20 21.11
C GLU A 162 41.77 -52.20 20.91
N VAL A 163 42.34 -51.05 20.55
CA VAL A 163 43.79 -50.87 20.38
C VAL A 163 44.52 -51.04 21.71
N ARG A 164 44.05 -50.45 22.82
CA ARG A 164 44.67 -50.62 24.15
C ARG A 164 44.69 -52.09 24.58
N GLN A 165 43.59 -52.81 24.37
CA GLN A 165 43.49 -54.24 24.66
C GLN A 165 44.46 -55.06 23.79
N ALA A 166 44.58 -54.74 22.49
CA ALA A 166 45.48 -55.43 21.57
C ALA A 166 46.98 -55.23 21.90
N PHE A 167 47.36 -54.05 22.43
CA PHE A 167 48.74 -53.74 22.80
C PHE A 167 49.09 -54.09 24.25
N GLY A 168 48.20 -54.74 25.01
CA GLY A 168 48.47 -55.25 26.35
C GLY A 168 48.67 -54.17 27.43
N ALA A 169 48.28 -52.92 27.14
CA ALA A 169 48.30 -51.85 28.11
C ALA A 169 47.04 -51.93 28.98
N LYS A 170 47.21 -52.27 30.26
CA LYS A 170 46.17 -52.10 31.29
C LYS A 170 46.06 -50.62 31.68
#